data_AF-A0A6J3KVF1-F1
#
_entry.id   AF-A0A6J3KVF1-F1
#
_cell.length_a   1.000
_cell.length_b   1.000
_cell.length_c   1.000
_cell.angle_alpha   90.00
_cell.angle_beta   90.00
_cell.angle_gamma   90.00
#
_symmetry.space_group_name_H-M   'P 1'
#
loop_
_entity.id
_entity.type
_entity.pdbx_description
1 polymer ?
#
loop_
_entity_poly.entity_id
_entity_poly.type
_entity_poly.pdbx_seq_one_letter_code
_entity_poly.pdbx_strand_id
1 'polypeptide(L)'
;MVQRSVALRRNVRILLIGDRGVGKTSLILSLVSEEYAEDVPCKAEEITIPADVTPEQVPTNIVDYSAAEQTEDQLTDEIQKAHVICVVYSVVDEDTLDRAVTYWLPLIRRCLTDHRCPVVLVGNKIDLVDYSTIEAVYSIMKEFTEIESCIECSAKTLQNVSETFYYAQKAVLHPTTPLYNYDTHELTEECKIALQRIFKICDLDNDGLLNDMELNTFQQWCFNIPLQPQVLEDVKAVLSKNIQDGICSGCVTLKGFMYLQCLFIQRGRNETTWAVLRKFGYDNELQMSKEYIYPLLKVPVGCTTELSHKGQEFLTLLFLQHDRDRDGALSPSEMESLFSRCLMPPWGDEYKYTVPTNEKGWITLQGYMCQWALLTLTNVRKALEYMAYLGYNMYNNECQTNAILVTREKKLDLAKKQSSRNVYSCHVIGPKSSGKTTLCRTFIDPKLEKLTNEMVPPSSHVTVNTVHVYGQEKTIILRDINILNVQDALTPAQIQCDVAALVYDASNPKSFEYIARIYIHLFQKYFADSKIPVLIIANKSDLSEVKQDYLLQPISFCNKYKLMPPQPYSISRTVRREIFVKLATMAAFPHINQFGLLQGDSMVWWKAGLGIAVATVAGFVVMRVLNTEKR
;
A
#
# COMPACT_ATOMS: atom_id res chain seq x y z
N MET A 1 -9.75 16.11 11.11
CA MET A 1 -9.02 15.95 9.84
C MET A 1 -9.87 15.07 8.95
N VAL A 2 -10.30 15.61 7.81
CA VAL A 2 -11.31 14.98 6.93
C VAL A 2 -10.78 13.63 6.44
N GLN A 3 -11.41 12.54 6.90
CA GLN A 3 -11.31 11.22 6.28
C GLN A 3 -11.74 11.42 4.82
N ARG A 4 -10.79 11.41 3.89
CA ARG A 4 -11.12 11.22 2.47
C ARG A 4 -11.55 9.77 2.35
N SER A 5 -12.87 9.58 2.34
CA SER A 5 -13.51 8.33 1.99
C SER A 5 -13.01 7.91 0.61
N VAL A 6 -12.72 6.61 0.46
CA VAL A 6 -12.60 5.94 -0.83
C VAL A 6 -13.77 6.43 -1.69
N ALA A 7 -13.47 7.00 -2.86
CA ALA A 7 -14.41 7.79 -3.66
C ALA A 7 -15.77 7.10 -3.84
N LEU A 8 -16.73 7.41 -2.96
CA LEU A 8 -18.14 7.15 -3.20
C LEU A 8 -18.55 7.93 -4.45
N ARG A 9 -19.44 7.36 -5.26
CA ARG A 9 -19.99 8.05 -6.45
C ARG A 9 -20.47 9.45 -6.03
N ARG A 10 -20.09 10.46 -6.80
CA ARG A 10 -20.33 11.88 -6.47
C ARG A 10 -21.82 12.28 -6.55
N ASN A 11 -22.63 11.46 -7.20
CA ASN A 11 -24.06 11.61 -7.34
C ASN A 11 -24.71 10.26 -7.71
N VAL A 12 -25.99 10.10 -7.40
CA VAL A 12 -26.83 8.97 -7.83
C VAL A 12 -27.92 9.49 -8.75
N ARG A 13 -28.25 8.75 -9.81
CA ARG A 13 -29.28 9.12 -10.79
C ARG A 13 -30.31 8.00 -10.86
N ILE A 14 -31.52 8.31 -10.41
CA ILE A 14 -32.66 7.41 -10.33
C ILE A 14 -33.59 7.73 -11.50
N LEU A 15 -33.81 6.74 -12.37
CA LEU A 15 -34.77 6.86 -13.47
C LEU A 15 -36.04 6.08 -13.12
N LEU A 16 -37.20 6.73 -13.23
CA LEU A 16 -38.50 6.07 -13.07
C LEU A 16 -39.08 5.73 -14.44
N ILE A 17 -39.35 4.45 -14.69
CA ILE A 17 -40.01 3.95 -15.89
C ILE A 17 -41.20 3.06 -15.53
N GLY A 18 -42.06 2.78 -16.50
CA GLY A 18 -43.29 2.01 -16.29
C GLY A 18 -44.45 2.54 -17.13
N ASP A 19 -45.54 1.80 -17.15
CA ASP A 19 -46.70 2.10 -17.99
C ASP A 19 -47.39 3.44 -17.65
N ARG A 20 -48.24 3.92 -18.55
CA ARG A 20 -48.98 5.16 -18.32
C ARG A 20 -49.99 4.95 -17.18
N GLY A 21 -50.06 5.90 -16.26
CA GLY A 21 -51.04 5.87 -15.16
C GLY A 21 -50.65 5.04 -13.94
N VAL A 22 -49.46 4.42 -13.91
CA VAL A 22 -48.95 3.68 -12.72
C VAL A 22 -48.53 4.59 -11.56
N GLY A 23 -48.39 5.91 -11.79
CA GLY A 23 -48.14 6.91 -10.74
C GLY A 23 -46.66 7.30 -10.53
N LYS A 24 -45.82 7.22 -11.57
CA LYS A 24 -44.41 7.65 -11.54
C LYS A 24 -44.25 9.12 -11.10
N THR A 25 -44.91 10.03 -11.82
CA THR A 25 -44.87 11.47 -11.54
C THR A 25 -45.45 11.78 -10.15
N SER A 26 -46.52 11.09 -9.75
CA SER A 26 -47.09 11.22 -8.41
C SER A 26 -46.08 10.85 -7.32
N LEU A 27 -45.32 9.76 -7.47
CA LEU A 27 -44.29 9.38 -6.50
C LEU A 27 -43.21 10.45 -6.33
N ILE A 28 -42.77 11.05 -7.44
CA ILE A 28 -41.75 12.09 -7.43
C ILE A 28 -42.27 13.35 -6.73
N LEU A 29 -43.47 13.82 -7.10
CA LEU A 29 -44.06 15.01 -6.49
C LEU A 29 -44.39 14.79 -5.01
N SER A 30 -44.91 13.62 -4.64
CA SER A 30 -45.17 13.25 -3.25
C SER A 30 -43.90 13.23 -2.39
N LEU A 31 -42.76 12.80 -2.95
CA LEU A 31 -41.48 12.85 -2.24
C LEU A 31 -41.03 14.28 -1.94
N VAL A 32 -41.21 15.20 -2.89
CA VAL A 32 -40.69 16.57 -2.77
C VAL A 32 -41.62 17.50 -2.00
N SER A 33 -42.93 17.35 -2.21
CA SER A 33 -43.94 18.22 -1.59
C SER A 33 -44.44 17.70 -0.24
N GLU A 34 -44.12 16.45 0.11
CA GLU A 34 -44.68 15.75 1.28
C GLU A 34 -46.22 15.73 1.31
N GLU A 35 -46.87 15.93 0.16
CA GLU A 35 -48.32 15.93 -0.01
C GLU A 35 -48.70 15.28 -1.35
N TYR A 36 -49.92 14.74 -1.44
CA TYR A 36 -50.41 14.17 -2.70
C TYR A 36 -51.10 15.25 -3.55
N ALA A 37 -50.61 15.46 -4.77
CA ALA A 37 -51.24 16.33 -5.75
C ALA A 37 -52.34 15.59 -6.53
N GLU A 38 -53.56 16.16 -6.56
CA GLU A 38 -54.65 15.64 -7.40
C GLU A 38 -54.39 15.89 -8.89
N ASP A 39 -53.88 17.07 -9.22
CA ASP A 39 -53.53 17.48 -10.57
C ASP A 39 -52.04 17.21 -10.86
N VAL A 40 -51.76 16.10 -11.54
CA VAL A 40 -50.40 15.64 -11.83
C VAL A 40 -50.07 15.90 -13.32
N PRO A 41 -48.94 16.57 -13.64
CA PRO A 41 -48.51 16.77 -15.02
C PRO A 41 -48.15 15.44 -15.70
N CYS A 42 -47.99 15.45 -17.03
CA CYS A 42 -47.60 14.25 -17.78
C CYS A 42 -46.16 13.79 -17.50
N LYS A 43 -45.30 14.68 -16.99
CA LYS A 43 -43.90 14.45 -16.63
C LYS A 43 -43.48 15.44 -15.55
N ALA A 44 -42.68 15.01 -14.57
CA ALA A 44 -41.99 15.91 -13.64
C ALA A 44 -40.69 16.47 -14.25
N GLU A 45 -40.32 17.70 -13.89
CA GLU A 45 -38.98 18.22 -14.16
C GLU A 45 -37.92 17.39 -13.43
N GLU A 46 -36.68 17.38 -13.93
CA GLU A 46 -35.59 16.68 -13.25
C GLU A 46 -35.32 17.32 -11.89
N ILE A 47 -35.42 16.52 -10.83
CA ILE A 47 -35.26 16.98 -9.45
C ILE A 47 -33.89 16.54 -8.94
N THR A 48 -33.17 17.42 -8.25
CA THR A 48 -31.94 17.06 -7.52
C THR A 48 -32.15 17.24 -6.03
N ILE A 49 -32.09 16.14 -5.28
CA ILE A 49 -32.07 16.15 -3.82
C ILE A 49 -30.63 16.43 -3.37
N PRO A 50 -30.37 17.51 -2.61
CA PRO A 50 -29.04 17.81 -2.09
C PRO A 50 -28.51 16.73 -1.15
N ALA A 51 -27.18 16.56 -1.12
CA ALA A 51 -26.50 15.61 -0.25
C ALA A 51 -26.93 15.72 1.22
N ASP A 52 -27.05 16.94 1.74
CA ASP A 52 -27.35 17.24 3.14
C ASP A 52 -28.72 16.72 3.61
N VAL A 53 -29.62 16.42 2.67
CA VAL A 53 -30.98 15.92 2.93
C VAL A 53 -31.05 14.39 2.79
N THR A 54 -30.07 13.78 2.11
CA THR A 54 -30.04 12.33 1.91
C THR A 54 -29.35 11.61 3.08
N PRO A 55 -29.85 10.44 3.52
CA PRO A 55 -29.20 9.67 4.60
C PRO A 55 -27.74 9.31 4.31
N GLU A 56 -27.42 9.05 3.05
CA GLU A 56 -26.09 8.64 2.59
C GLU A 56 -25.16 9.81 2.25
N GLN A 57 -25.61 11.06 2.41
CA GLN A 57 -24.87 12.29 2.08
C GLN A 57 -24.38 12.34 0.62
N VAL A 58 -25.18 11.82 -0.31
CA VAL A 58 -24.87 11.81 -1.75
C VAL A 58 -26.01 12.51 -2.51
N PRO A 59 -25.72 13.51 -3.37
CA PRO A 59 -26.74 14.15 -4.20
C PRO A 59 -27.47 13.13 -5.09
N THR A 60 -28.80 13.22 -5.15
CA THR A 60 -29.64 12.28 -5.90
C THR A 60 -30.47 13.01 -6.95
N ASN A 61 -30.22 12.69 -8.21
CA ASN A 61 -30.99 13.14 -9.37
C ASN A 61 -32.14 12.17 -9.61
N ILE A 62 -33.38 12.66 -9.68
CA ILE A 62 -34.58 11.87 -9.94
C ILE A 62 -35.16 12.31 -11.28
N VAL A 63 -35.38 11.34 -12.16
CA VAL A 63 -35.77 11.57 -13.55
C VAL A 63 -37.04 10.79 -13.84
N ASP A 64 -38.06 11.50 -14.30
CA ASP A 64 -39.34 10.94 -14.73
C ASP A 64 -39.31 10.67 -16.23
N TYR A 65 -39.65 9.44 -16.65
CA TYR A 65 -39.88 9.15 -18.06
C TYR A 65 -41.38 9.19 -18.40
N SER A 66 -41.73 9.94 -19.44
CA SER A 66 -43.09 9.99 -19.96
C SER A 66 -43.15 9.66 -21.45
N ALA A 67 -43.81 8.55 -21.79
CA ALA A 67 -44.04 8.16 -23.19
C ALA A 67 -44.94 9.14 -23.97
N ALA A 68 -45.60 10.10 -23.29
CA ALA A 68 -46.38 11.14 -23.95
C ALA A 68 -45.52 12.30 -24.47
N GLU A 69 -44.36 12.54 -23.83
CA GLU A 69 -43.49 13.68 -24.13
C GLU A 69 -42.13 13.26 -24.72
N GLN A 70 -41.71 12.01 -24.52
CA GLN A 70 -40.41 11.50 -24.92
C GLN A 70 -40.51 10.33 -25.90
N THR A 71 -39.52 10.25 -26.79
CA THR A 71 -39.36 9.18 -27.80
C THR A 71 -38.61 7.97 -27.23
N GLU A 72 -38.67 6.83 -27.93
CA GLU A 72 -37.92 5.62 -27.54
C GLU A 72 -36.39 5.82 -27.57
N ASP A 73 -35.88 6.66 -28.48
CA ASP A 73 -34.45 7.00 -28.54
C ASP A 73 -34.03 7.76 -27.28
N GLN A 74 -34.87 8.70 -26.83
CA GLN A 74 -34.64 9.42 -25.57
C GLN A 74 -34.73 8.48 -24.36
N LEU A 75 -35.69 7.55 -24.33
CA LEU A 75 -35.76 6.52 -23.28
C LEU A 75 -34.46 5.70 -23.20
N THR A 76 -33.91 5.32 -24.34
CA THR A 76 -32.68 4.53 -24.42
C THR A 76 -31.49 5.31 -23.83
N ASP A 77 -31.36 6.59 -24.19
CA ASP A 77 -30.33 7.50 -23.64
C ASP A 77 -30.51 7.71 -22.11
N GLU A 78 -31.76 7.83 -21.65
CA GLU A 78 -32.09 7.94 -20.23
C GLU A 78 -31.71 6.67 -19.44
N ILE A 79 -31.99 5.48 -19.98
CA ILE A 79 -31.61 4.19 -19.40
C ILE A 79 -30.09 4.07 -19.31
N GLN A 80 -29.35 4.44 -20.35
CA GLN A 80 -27.88 4.38 -20.35
C GLN A 80 -27.24 5.31 -19.32
N LYS A 81 -27.86 6.46 -19.05
CA LYS A 81 -27.39 7.43 -18.04
C LYS A 81 -27.80 7.07 -16.61
N ALA A 82 -28.76 6.16 -16.43
CA ALA A 82 -29.27 5.81 -15.11
C ALA A 82 -28.21 5.06 -14.28
N HIS A 83 -28.17 5.38 -12.98
CA HIS A 83 -27.39 4.61 -12.02
C HIS A 83 -28.22 3.53 -11.34
N VAL A 84 -29.53 3.76 -11.22
CA VAL A 84 -30.56 2.80 -10.78
C VAL A 84 -31.84 3.10 -11.53
N ILE A 85 -32.61 2.06 -11.84
CA ILE A 85 -33.88 2.18 -12.55
C ILE A 85 -34.99 1.65 -11.64
N CYS A 86 -35.98 2.49 -11.38
CA CYS A 86 -37.21 2.11 -10.69
C CYS A 86 -38.27 1.77 -11.74
N VAL A 87 -38.66 0.49 -11.82
CA VAL A 87 -39.75 0.05 -12.69
C VAL A 87 -41.04 0.05 -11.87
N VAL A 88 -41.90 1.01 -12.14
CA VAL A 88 -43.13 1.25 -11.40
C VAL A 88 -44.29 0.54 -12.08
N TYR A 89 -45.02 -0.26 -11.32
CA TYR A 89 -46.27 -0.90 -11.73
C TYR A 89 -47.40 -0.54 -10.75
N SER A 90 -48.64 -0.78 -11.15
CA SER A 90 -49.81 -0.56 -10.31
C SER A 90 -50.23 -1.88 -9.68
N VAL A 91 -50.29 -1.98 -8.34
CA VAL A 91 -50.71 -3.23 -7.66
C VAL A 91 -52.17 -3.59 -7.93
N VAL A 92 -52.96 -2.66 -8.44
CA VAL A 92 -54.37 -2.86 -8.83
C VAL A 92 -54.51 -3.47 -10.23
N ASP A 93 -53.47 -3.37 -11.06
CA ASP A 93 -53.53 -3.70 -12.48
C ASP A 93 -52.42 -4.69 -12.85
N GLU A 94 -52.76 -5.98 -12.86
CA GLU A 94 -51.82 -7.08 -13.14
C GLU A 94 -51.15 -6.95 -14.52
N ASP A 95 -51.83 -6.36 -15.52
CA ASP A 95 -51.26 -6.15 -16.86
C ASP A 95 -50.01 -5.26 -16.79
N THR A 96 -49.95 -4.33 -15.83
CA THR A 96 -48.77 -3.45 -15.66
C THR A 96 -47.56 -4.18 -15.09
N LEU A 97 -47.77 -5.20 -14.25
CA LEU A 97 -46.72 -6.06 -13.76
C LEU A 97 -46.25 -7.01 -14.86
N ASP A 98 -47.16 -7.61 -15.62
CA ASP A 98 -46.83 -8.46 -16.77
C ASP A 98 -46.05 -7.69 -17.83
N ARG A 99 -46.39 -6.42 -18.07
CA ARG A 99 -45.60 -5.54 -18.95
C ARG A 99 -44.24 -5.15 -18.38
N ALA A 100 -44.10 -5.03 -17.06
CA ALA A 100 -42.79 -4.86 -16.43
C ALA A 100 -41.85 -6.03 -16.81
N VAL A 101 -42.38 -7.26 -16.77
CA VAL A 101 -41.64 -8.49 -17.09
C VAL A 101 -41.40 -8.67 -18.59
N THR A 102 -42.41 -8.44 -19.42
CA THR A 102 -42.36 -8.76 -20.86
C THR A 102 -41.76 -7.66 -21.72
N TYR A 103 -41.78 -6.40 -21.26
CA TYR A 103 -41.29 -5.25 -22.03
C TYR A 103 -40.19 -4.47 -21.31
N TRP A 104 -40.46 -3.95 -20.10
CA TRP A 104 -39.53 -3.00 -19.45
C TRP A 104 -38.21 -3.63 -19.02
N LEU A 105 -38.23 -4.78 -18.34
CA LEU A 105 -37.02 -5.48 -17.92
C LEU A 105 -36.18 -5.99 -19.13
N PRO A 106 -36.76 -6.62 -20.17
CA PRO A 106 -36.04 -6.95 -21.40
C PRO A 106 -35.47 -5.73 -22.13
N LEU A 107 -36.17 -4.60 -22.14
CA LEU A 107 -35.68 -3.36 -22.73
C LEU A 107 -34.44 -2.84 -21.99
N ILE A 108 -34.47 -2.82 -20.66
CA ILE A 108 -33.31 -2.44 -19.84
C ILE A 108 -32.10 -3.32 -20.19
N ARG A 109 -32.27 -4.65 -20.21
CA ARG A 109 -31.21 -5.59 -20.59
C ARG A 109 -30.63 -5.31 -21.97
N ARG A 110 -31.49 -5.00 -22.95
CA ARG A 110 -31.08 -4.68 -24.33
C ARG A 110 -30.29 -3.38 -24.41
N CYS A 111 -30.63 -2.37 -23.61
CA CYS A 111 -29.96 -1.07 -23.62
C CYS A 111 -28.63 -1.07 -22.85
N LEU A 112 -28.47 -2.00 -21.89
CA LEU A 112 -27.37 -2.04 -20.95
C LEU A 112 -26.43 -3.24 -21.20
N THR A 113 -25.84 -3.31 -22.39
CA THR A 113 -24.94 -4.43 -22.77
C THR A 113 -23.59 -4.40 -22.07
N ASP A 114 -23.09 -3.21 -21.76
CA ASP A 114 -21.71 -3.00 -21.34
C ASP A 114 -21.55 -2.77 -19.83
N HIS A 115 -22.66 -2.52 -19.11
CA HIS A 115 -22.66 -2.30 -17.68
C HIS A 115 -23.99 -2.71 -17.04
N ARG A 116 -23.93 -3.29 -15.83
CA ARG A 116 -25.12 -3.66 -15.07
C ARG A 116 -25.65 -2.46 -14.29
N CYS A 117 -26.93 -2.15 -14.45
CA CYS A 117 -27.64 -1.18 -13.62
C CYS A 117 -28.61 -1.92 -12.69
N PRO A 118 -28.57 -1.69 -11.36
CA PRO A 118 -29.56 -2.26 -10.46
C PRO A 118 -30.97 -1.77 -10.81
N VAL A 119 -31.95 -2.64 -10.62
CA VAL A 119 -33.37 -2.36 -10.81
C VAL A 119 -34.10 -2.50 -9.46
N VAL A 120 -35.00 -1.57 -9.19
CA VAL A 120 -35.95 -1.64 -8.07
C VAL A 120 -37.35 -1.76 -8.65
N LEU A 121 -38.07 -2.84 -8.32
CA LEU A 121 -39.48 -2.97 -8.65
C LEU A 121 -40.30 -2.18 -7.63
N VAL A 122 -41.22 -1.34 -8.12
CA VAL A 122 -42.03 -0.46 -7.28
C VAL A 122 -43.51 -0.72 -7.55
N GLY A 123 -44.16 -1.41 -6.63
CA GLY A 123 -45.61 -1.65 -6.64
C GLY A 123 -46.34 -0.46 -6.03
N ASN A 124 -46.88 0.43 -6.86
CA ASN A 124 -47.55 1.63 -6.39
C ASN A 124 -49.08 1.42 -6.26
N LYS A 125 -49.73 2.31 -5.49
CA LYS A 125 -51.18 2.35 -5.21
C LYS A 125 -51.68 1.27 -4.24
N ILE A 126 -50.85 0.94 -3.25
CA ILE A 126 -51.21 -0.05 -2.22
C ILE A 126 -52.40 0.39 -1.36
N ASP A 127 -52.75 1.67 -1.38
CA ASP A 127 -53.95 2.21 -0.71
C ASP A 127 -55.27 1.71 -1.30
N LEU A 128 -55.22 1.05 -2.46
CA LEU A 128 -56.39 0.50 -3.15
C LEU A 128 -56.55 -1.01 -2.97
N VAL A 129 -55.62 -1.69 -2.30
CA VAL A 129 -55.63 -3.14 -2.09
C VAL A 129 -55.28 -3.51 -0.65
N ASP A 130 -55.87 -4.59 -0.15
CA ASP A 130 -55.60 -5.13 1.20
C ASP A 130 -54.66 -6.35 1.18
N TYR A 131 -54.05 -6.66 0.03
CA TYR A 131 -53.14 -7.80 -0.16
C TYR A 131 -51.78 -7.33 -0.69
N SER A 132 -50.75 -8.14 -0.44
CA SER A 132 -49.39 -7.89 -0.96
C SER A 132 -49.15 -8.71 -2.22
N THR A 133 -48.52 -8.08 -3.21
CA THR A 133 -48.08 -8.69 -4.48
C THR A 133 -46.65 -9.23 -4.41
N ILE A 134 -45.95 -9.05 -3.29
CA ILE A 134 -44.54 -9.44 -3.11
C ILE A 134 -44.30 -10.93 -3.42
N GLU A 135 -45.24 -11.81 -3.10
CA GLU A 135 -45.11 -13.25 -3.37
C GLU A 135 -44.98 -13.57 -4.86
N ALA A 136 -45.77 -12.90 -5.70
CA ALA A 136 -45.70 -13.05 -7.16
C ALA A 136 -44.36 -12.52 -7.70
N VAL A 137 -43.86 -11.43 -7.11
CA VAL A 137 -42.61 -10.79 -7.52
C VAL A 137 -41.37 -11.63 -7.22
N TYR A 138 -41.38 -12.50 -6.18
CA TYR A 138 -40.23 -13.37 -5.90
C TYR A 138 -39.84 -14.26 -7.08
N SER A 139 -40.82 -14.74 -7.86
CA SER A 139 -40.54 -15.55 -9.05
C SER A 139 -39.85 -14.72 -10.13
N ILE A 140 -40.28 -13.46 -10.30
CA ILE A 140 -39.69 -12.50 -11.25
C ILE A 140 -38.26 -12.16 -10.84
N MET A 141 -37.99 -11.92 -9.56
CA MET A 141 -36.65 -11.61 -9.06
C MET A 141 -35.65 -12.75 -9.32
N LYS A 142 -36.10 -14.00 -9.31
CA LYS A 142 -35.25 -15.15 -9.67
C LYS A 142 -34.91 -15.19 -11.17
N GLU A 143 -35.84 -14.80 -12.03
CA GLU A 143 -35.62 -14.74 -13.48
C GLU A 143 -34.78 -13.50 -13.87
N PHE A 144 -34.98 -12.40 -13.16
CA PHE A 144 -34.35 -11.10 -13.40
C PHE A 144 -33.37 -10.73 -12.30
N THR A 145 -32.16 -11.28 -12.39
CA THR A 145 -31.10 -11.04 -11.40
C THR A 145 -30.68 -9.56 -11.27
N GLU A 146 -31.04 -8.68 -12.21
CA GLU A 146 -30.81 -7.24 -12.10
C GLU A 146 -31.70 -6.56 -11.05
N ILE A 147 -32.80 -7.20 -10.66
CA ILE A 147 -33.70 -6.70 -9.63
C ILE A 147 -33.06 -6.95 -8.26
N GLU A 148 -32.68 -5.86 -7.58
CA GLU A 148 -32.13 -5.96 -6.21
C GLU A 148 -33.22 -5.96 -5.14
N SER A 149 -34.29 -5.21 -5.36
CA SER A 149 -35.36 -5.07 -4.36
C SER A 149 -36.72 -4.83 -5.00
N CYS A 150 -37.76 -5.19 -4.25
CA CYS A 150 -39.15 -4.88 -4.54
C CYS A 150 -39.75 -4.12 -3.37
N ILE A 151 -40.44 -3.02 -3.65
CA ILE A 151 -41.05 -2.15 -2.63
C ILE A 151 -42.47 -1.85 -3.04
N GLU A 152 -43.38 -2.02 -2.09
CA GLU A 152 -44.78 -1.67 -2.21
C GLU A 152 -45.02 -0.31 -1.56
N CYS A 153 -45.59 0.64 -2.29
CA CYS A 153 -45.76 2.03 -1.84
C CYS A 153 -47.10 2.64 -2.28
N SER A 154 -47.48 3.75 -1.65
CA SER A 154 -48.60 4.59 -2.12
C SER A 154 -48.17 6.05 -2.15
N ALA A 155 -48.17 6.61 -3.36
CA ALA A 155 -48.00 8.05 -3.54
C ALA A 155 -49.10 8.88 -2.84
N LYS A 156 -50.30 8.31 -2.65
CA LYS A 156 -51.47 9.00 -2.08
C LYS A 156 -51.42 9.08 -0.56
N THR A 157 -51.06 7.99 0.10
CA THR A 157 -50.93 7.95 1.58
C THR A 157 -49.51 8.24 2.05
N LEU A 158 -48.57 8.48 1.13
CA LEU A 158 -47.14 8.67 1.37
C LEU A 158 -46.44 7.46 1.97
N GLN A 159 -47.10 6.31 2.00
CA GLN A 159 -46.53 5.08 2.55
C GLN A 159 -45.39 4.56 1.67
N ASN A 160 -44.23 4.31 2.28
CA ASN A 160 -43.01 3.77 1.66
C ASN A 160 -42.44 4.61 0.49
N VAL A 161 -42.87 5.87 0.33
CA VAL A 161 -42.35 6.75 -0.74
C VAL A 161 -40.87 7.05 -0.50
N SER A 162 -40.52 7.53 0.70
CA SER A 162 -39.13 7.78 1.11
C SER A 162 -38.24 6.53 0.99
N GLU A 163 -38.77 5.39 1.42
CA GLU A 163 -38.12 4.09 1.42
C GLU A 163 -37.77 3.67 -0.01
N THR A 164 -38.68 3.90 -0.97
CA THR A 164 -38.45 3.58 -2.39
C THR A 164 -37.17 4.25 -2.92
N PHE A 165 -37.04 5.56 -2.71
CA PHE A 165 -35.87 6.30 -3.17
C PHE A 165 -34.62 6.01 -2.34
N TYR A 166 -34.78 5.76 -1.03
CA TYR A 166 -33.68 5.34 -0.16
C TYR A 166 -33.08 4.00 -0.61
N TYR A 167 -33.90 2.97 -0.85
CA TYR A 167 -33.43 1.67 -1.31
C TYR A 167 -32.88 1.72 -2.74
N ALA A 168 -33.44 2.55 -3.62
CA ALA A 168 -32.87 2.80 -4.94
C ALA A 168 -31.46 3.42 -4.83
N GLN A 169 -31.27 4.40 -3.95
CA GLN A 169 -29.95 4.97 -3.67
C GLN A 169 -28.99 3.91 -3.09
N LYS A 170 -29.47 3.13 -2.11
CA LYS A 170 -28.72 2.05 -1.46
C LYS A 170 -28.26 0.99 -2.44
N ALA A 171 -29.08 0.61 -3.42
CA ALA A 171 -28.72 -0.38 -4.43
C ALA A 171 -27.48 0.00 -5.26
N VAL A 172 -27.29 1.32 -5.49
CA VAL A 172 -26.11 1.84 -6.19
C VAL A 172 -24.91 1.94 -5.26
N LEU A 173 -25.15 2.43 -4.04
CA LEU A 173 -24.08 2.71 -3.08
C LEU A 173 -23.59 1.45 -2.36
N HIS A 174 -24.39 0.41 -2.28
CA HIS A 174 -24.08 -0.83 -1.56
C HIS A 174 -24.62 -2.01 -2.39
N PRO A 175 -24.02 -2.31 -3.55
CA PRO A 175 -24.51 -3.38 -4.42
C PRO A 175 -24.33 -4.74 -3.76
N THR A 176 -25.31 -5.63 -3.87
CA THR A 176 -25.25 -6.96 -3.22
C THR A 176 -24.58 -7.99 -4.11
N THR A 177 -24.70 -7.85 -5.43
CA THR A 177 -24.18 -8.81 -6.42
C THR A 177 -22.68 -9.13 -6.27
N PRO A 178 -21.78 -8.15 -6.02
CA PRO A 178 -20.36 -8.46 -5.83
C PRO A 178 -20.09 -9.27 -4.57
N LEU A 179 -20.95 -9.17 -3.55
CA LEU A 179 -20.74 -9.77 -2.23
C LEU A 179 -21.32 -11.17 -2.11
N TYR A 180 -22.49 -11.40 -2.70
CA TYR A 180 -23.32 -12.57 -2.41
C TYR A 180 -23.99 -13.13 -3.65
N ASN A 181 -23.92 -14.45 -3.79
CA ASN A 181 -24.61 -15.20 -4.83
C ASN A 181 -25.92 -15.77 -4.26
N TYR A 182 -27.05 -15.27 -4.76
CA TYR A 182 -28.38 -15.71 -4.33
C TYR A 182 -28.74 -17.13 -4.78
N ASP A 183 -28.12 -17.64 -5.84
CA ASP A 183 -28.39 -19.00 -6.34
C ASP A 183 -27.73 -20.06 -5.45
N THR A 184 -26.49 -19.81 -5.03
CA THR A 184 -25.74 -20.72 -4.15
C THR A 184 -25.97 -20.44 -2.66
N HIS A 185 -26.61 -19.32 -2.33
CA HIS A 185 -26.76 -18.80 -0.97
C HIS A 185 -25.41 -18.60 -0.23
N GLU A 186 -24.34 -18.30 -0.97
CA GLU A 186 -23.00 -18.08 -0.41
C GLU A 186 -22.39 -16.73 -0.81
N LEU A 187 -21.38 -16.30 -0.05
CA LEU A 187 -20.51 -15.19 -0.45
C LEU A 187 -19.78 -15.54 -1.75
N THR A 188 -19.53 -14.54 -2.60
CA THR A 188 -18.68 -14.70 -3.78
C THR A 188 -17.23 -15.02 -3.38
N GLU A 189 -16.46 -15.64 -4.26
CA GLU A 189 -15.07 -15.99 -3.98
C GLU A 189 -14.20 -14.74 -3.80
N GLU A 190 -14.46 -13.68 -4.57
CA GLU A 190 -13.79 -12.39 -4.45
C GLU A 190 -14.06 -11.75 -3.07
N CYS A 191 -15.31 -11.83 -2.59
CA CYS A 191 -15.69 -11.33 -1.27
C CYS A 191 -15.03 -12.16 -0.16
N LYS A 192 -15.01 -13.49 -0.29
CA LYS A 192 -14.31 -14.39 0.65
C LYS A 192 -12.82 -14.05 0.74
N ILE A 193 -12.13 -13.83 -0.39
CA ILE A 193 -10.71 -13.45 -0.43
C ILE A 193 -10.48 -12.10 0.26
N ALA A 194 -11.34 -11.10 -0.02
CA ALA A 194 -11.25 -9.78 0.60
C ALA A 194 -11.43 -9.86 2.13
N LEU A 195 -12.48 -10.55 2.58
CA LEU A 195 -12.77 -10.74 4.01
C LEU A 195 -11.70 -11.57 4.71
N GLN A 196 -11.12 -12.57 4.05
CA GLN A 196 -10.01 -13.36 4.61
C GLN A 196 -8.77 -12.49 4.84
N ARG A 197 -8.45 -11.58 3.90
CA ARG A 197 -7.37 -10.61 4.12
C ARG A 197 -7.67 -9.71 5.31
N ILE A 198 -8.90 -9.19 5.41
CA ILE A 198 -9.31 -8.33 6.52
C ILE A 198 -9.18 -9.07 7.86
N PHE A 199 -9.67 -10.30 7.95
CA PHE A 199 -9.52 -11.15 9.12
C PHE A 199 -8.06 -11.27 9.54
N LYS A 200 -7.16 -11.61 8.60
CA LYS A 200 -5.73 -11.73 8.89
C LYS A 200 -5.07 -10.43 9.34
N ILE A 201 -5.59 -9.27 8.96
CA ILE A 201 -5.08 -7.96 9.42
C ILE A 201 -5.57 -7.66 10.84
N CYS A 202 -6.77 -8.11 11.18
CA CYS A 202 -7.38 -7.90 12.49
C CYS A 202 -6.88 -8.88 13.55
N ASP A 203 -6.39 -10.05 13.12
CA ASP A 203 -5.68 -11.04 13.94
C ASP A 203 -4.27 -10.48 14.28
N LEU A 204 -4.17 -9.85 15.45
CA LEU A 204 -3.00 -9.10 15.90
C LEU A 204 -1.97 -10.01 16.59
N ASP A 205 -2.39 -11.13 17.17
CA ASP A 205 -1.49 -12.11 17.77
C ASP A 205 -1.15 -13.30 16.84
N ASN A 206 -1.78 -13.36 15.66
CA ASN A 206 -1.54 -14.32 14.58
C ASN A 206 -1.83 -15.77 15.01
N ASP A 207 -2.81 -15.94 15.91
CA ASP A 207 -3.27 -17.24 16.40
C ASP A 207 -4.37 -17.86 15.50
N GLY A 208 -4.85 -17.11 14.50
CA GLY A 208 -5.90 -17.53 13.57
C GLY A 208 -7.32 -17.34 14.10
N LEU A 209 -7.49 -16.65 15.22
CA LEU A 209 -8.74 -16.35 15.89
C LEU A 209 -8.87 -14.82 16.07
N LEU A 210 -10.08 -14.35 16.37
CA LEU A 210 -10.32 -12.97 16.79
C LEU A 210 -10.84 -12.95 18.21
N ASN A 211 -10.01 -12.48 19.13
CA ASN A 211 -10.36 -12.30 20.53
C ASN A 211 -11.16 -11.00 20.75
N ASP A 212 -11.65 -10.78 21.97
CA ASP A 212 -12.52 -9.65 22.30
C ASP A 212 -11.84 -8.29 22.09
N MET A 213 -10.53 -8.19 22.33
CA MET A 213 -9.78 -6.95 22.12
C MET A 213 -9.63 -6.65 20.63
N GLU A 214 -9.36 -7.67 19.82
CA GLU A 214 -9.24 -7.55 18.36
C GLU A 214 -10.56 -7.20 17.72
N LEU A 215 -11.66 -7.85 18.14
CA LEU A 215 -13.00 -7.53 17.66
C LEU A 215 -13.43 -6.11 18.04
N ASN A 216 -13.09 -5.66 19.26
CA ASN A 216 -13.36 -4.28 19.65
C ASN A 216 -12.52 -3.28 18.84
N THR A 217 -11.24 -3.60 18.59
CA THR A 217 -10.34 -2.76 17.76
C THR A 217 -10.85 -2.67 16.32
N PHE A 218 -11.27 -3.81 15.76
CA PHE A 218 -11.91 -3.90 14.44
C PHE A 218 -13.20 -3.07 14.36
N GLN A 219 -14.07 -3.18 15.37
CA GLN A 219 -15.33 -2.42 15.43
C GLN A 219 -15.06 -0.91 15.50
N GLN A 220 -14.13 -0.50 16.37
CA GLN A 220 -13.76 0.90 16.54
C GLN A 220 -13.12 1.46 15.26
N TRP A 221 -12.32 0.67 14.55
CA TRP A 221 -11.73 1.03 13.27
C TRP A 221 -12.80 1.24 12.17
N CYS A 222 -13.72 0.28 12.03
CA CYS A 222 -14.68 0.27 10.93
C CYS A 222 -15.80 1.28 11.15
N PHE A 223 -16.33 1.37 12.38
CA PHE A 223 -17.58 2.07 12.68
C PHE A 223 -17.42 3.26 13.63
N ASN A 224 -16.19 3.53 14.12
CA ASN A 224 -15.91 4.58 15.12
C ASN A 224 -16.72 4.44 16.43
N ILE A 225 -17.21 3.24 16.75
CA ILE A 225 -18.02 2.96 17.94
C ILE A 225 -17.41 1.73 18.63
N PRO A 226 -17.15 1.78 19.95
CA PRO A 226 -16.67 0.60 20.68
C PRO A 226 -17.76 -0.47 20.77
N LEU A 227 -17.35 -1.74 20.75
CA LEU A 227 -18.26 -2.86 20.85
C LEU A 227 -18.71 -3.05 22.30
N GLN A 228 -20.01 -3.02 22.54
CA GLN A 228 -20.54 -3.30 23.87
C GLN A 228 -20.37 -4.80 24.20
N PRO A 229 -19.91 -5.17 25.40
CA PRO A 229 -19.68 -6.57 25.75
C PRO A 229 -20.91 -7.47 25.59
N GLN A 230 -22.11 -6.94 25.89
CA GLN A 230 -23.37 -7.69 25.72
C GLN A 230 -23.64 -8.03 24.24
N VAL A 231 -23.43 -7.07 23.34
CA VAL A 231 -23.61 -7.28 21.89
C VAL A 231 -22.61 -8.30 21.37
N LEU A 232 -21.38 -8.31 21.90
CA LEU A 232 -20.37 -9.29 21.53
C LEU A 232 -20.78 -10.71 21.96
N GLU A 233 -21.29 -10.87 23.18
CA GLU A 233 -21.81 -12.16 23.66
C GLU A 233 -23.01 -12.63 22.84
N ASP A 234 -23.91 -11.73 22.45
CA ASP A 234 -25.03 -12.06 21.56
C ASP A 234 -24.55 -12.53 20.19
N VAL A 235 -23.55 -11.86 19.61
CA VAL A 235 -22.92 -12.26 18.33
C VAL A 235 -22.30 -13.65 18.48
N LYS A 236 -21.59 -13.92 19.58
CA LYS A 236 -21.00 -15.23 19.85
C LYS A 236 -22.08 -16.31 20.04
N ALA A 237 -23.17 -16.00 20.72
CA ALA A 237 -24.29 -16.92 20.89
C ALA A 237 -24.96 -17.28 19.54
N VAL A 238 -25.09 -16.32 18.63
CA VAL A 238 -25.59 -16.55 17.27
C VAL A 238 -24.65 -17.48 16.49
N LEU A 239 -23.33 -17.26 16.60
CA LEU A 239 -22.33 -18.10 15.93
C LEU A 239 -22.32 -19.53 16.44
N SER A 240 -22.27 -19.72 17.77
CA SER A 240 -22.25 -21.06 18.37
C SER A 240 -23.50 -21.87 18.06
N LYS A 241 -24.65 -21.20 17.89
CA LYS A 241 -25.91 -21.86 17.54
C LYS A 241 -26.00 -22.27 16.07
N ASN A 242 -25.46 -21.46 15.15
CA ASN A 242 -25.75 -21.59 13.73
C ASN A 242 -24.61 -22.23 12.90
N ILE A 243 -23.36 -22.22 13.37
CA ILE A 243 -22.22 -22.76 12.63
C ILE A 243 -21.31 -23.59 13.53
N GLN A 244 -20.98 -24.80 13.07
CA GLN A 244 -19.95 -25.62 13.72
C GLN A 244 -18.57 -25.01 13.45
N ASP A 245 -17.72 -24.95 14.49
CA ASP A 245 -16.40 -24.30 14.47
C ASP A 245 -16.43 -22.78 14.18
N GLY A 246 -17.56 -22.10 14.36
CA GLY A 246 -17.62 -20.62 14.25
C GLY A 246 -16.91 -19.90 15.40
N ILE A 247 -16.77 -20.58 16.54
CA ILE A 247 -16.08 -20.10 17.74
C ILE A 247 -15.12 -21.18 18.22
N CYS A 248 -13.92 -20.77 18.59
CA CYS A 248 -12.93 -21.62 19.24
C CYS A 248 -12.43 -20.91 20.51
N SER A 249 -12.50 -21.58 21.66
CA SER A 249 -12.04 -21.04 22.95
C SER A 249 -12.62 -19.66 23.33
N GLY A 250 -13.83 -19.33 22.87
CA GLY A 250 -14.47 -18.03 23.10
C GLY A 250 -14.10 -16.94 22.09
N CYS A 251 -13.19 -17.23 21.15
CA CYS A 251 -12.77 -16.34 20.06
C CYS A 251 -13.47 -16.69 18.75
N VAL A 252 -13.65 -15.71 17.87
CA VAL A 252 -14.31 -15.89 16.56
C VAL A 252 -13.32 -16.45 15.55
N THR A 253 -13.69 -17.53 14.85
CA THR A 253 -12.84 -18.12 13.80
C THR A 253 -13.06 -17.42 12.46
N LEU A 254 -12.19 -17.66 11.47
CA LEU A 254 -12.39 -17.17 10.09
C LEU A 254 -13.75 -17.60 9.52
N LYS A 255 -14.17 -18.84 9.77
CA LYS A 255 -15.48 -19.36 9.33
C LYS A 255 -16.63 -18.60 10.00
N GLY A 256 -16.51 -18.36 11.32
CA GLY A 256 -17.47 -17.55 12.07
C GLY A 256 -17.57 -16.12 11.52
N PHE A 257 -16.42 -15.48 11.26
CA PHE A 257 -16.36 -14.14 10.69
C PHE A 257 -17.04 -14.07 9.32
N MET A 258 -16.75 -14.99 8.41
CA MET A 258 -17.41 -15.07 7.10
C MET A 258 -18.93 -15.29 7.24
N TYR A 259 -19.35 -16.15 8.17
CA TYR A 259 -20.77 -16.41 8.43
C TYR A 259 -21.49 -15.14 8.94
N LEU A 260 -20.86 -14.34 9.81
CA LEU A 260 -21.44 -13.06 10.25
C LEU A 260 -21.68 -12.11 9.09
N GLN A 261 -20.72 -11.99 8.17
CA GLN A 261 -20.87 -11.14 6.99
C GLN A 261 -22.01 -11.64 6.08
N CYS A 262 -22.09 -12.96 5.87
CA CYS A 262 -23.19 -13.58 5.16
C CYS A 262 -24.56 -13.27 5.82
N LEU A 263 -24.65 -13.40 7.14
CA LEU A 263 -25.87 -13.12 7.90
C LEU A 263 -26.30 -11.66 7.82
N PHE A 264 -25.36 -10.70 7.81
CA PHE A 264 -25.70 -9.29 7.58
C PHE A 264 -26.31 -9.06 6.20
N ILE A 265 -25.74 -9.66 5.16
CA ILE A 265 -26.25 -9.53 3.80
C ILE A 265 -27.65 -10.16 3.67
N GLN A 266 -27.85 -11.37 4.22
CA GLN A 266 -29.15 -12.06 4.21
C GLN A 266 -30.25 -11.28 4.94
N ARG A 267 -29.88 -10.46 5.95
CA ARG A 267 -30.81 -9.57 6.67
C ARG A 267 -30.99 -8.21 5.99
N GLY A 268 -30.49 -8.03 4.77
CA GLY A 268 -30.57 -6.76 4.03
C GLY A 268 -29.69 -5.64 4.59
N ARG A 269 -28.68 -5.98 5.40
CA ARG A 269 -27.73 -5.06 6.04
C ARG A 269 -26.33 -5.09 5.41
N ASN A 270 -26.28 -5.26 4.10
CA ASN A 270 -25.05 -5.35 3.31
C ASN A 270 -24.18 -4.08 3.37
N GLU A 271 -24.73 -2.93 3.74
CA GLU A 271 -23.99 -1.69 4.07
C GLU A 271 -22.95 -1.90 5.16
N THR A 272 -23.22 -2.81 6.12
CA THR A 272 -22.30 -3.13 7.22
C THR A 272 -21.03 -3.80 6.67
N THR A 273 -21.21 -4.75 5.76
CA THR A 273 -20.10 -5.45 5.09
C THR A 273 -19.33 -4.50 4.16
N TRP A 274 -20.04 -3.64 3.42
CA TRP A 274 -19.41 -2.62 2.59
C TRP A 274 -18.61 -1.58 3.39
N ALA A 275 -19.10 -1.16 4.56
CA ALA A 275 -18.38 -0.25 5.44
C ALA A 275 -17.02 -0.84 5.85
N VAL A 276 -17.00 -2.13 6.21
CA VAL A 276 -15.77 -2.88 6.49
C VAL A 276 -14.88 -2.90 5.26
N LEU A 277 -15.36 -3.39 4.11
CA LEU A 277 -14.57 -3.51 2.88
C LEU A 277 -13.93 -2.16 2.46
N ARG A 278 -14.69 -1.07 2.49
CA ARG A 278 -14.20 0.27 2.14
C ARG A 278 -13.15 0.80 3.10
N LYS A 279 -13.28 0.50 4.40
CA LYS A 279 -12.26 0.87 5.41
C LYS A 279 -10.92 0.20 5.17
N PHE A 280 -10.92 -0.98 4.55
CA PHE A 280 -9.72 -1.71 4.15
C PHE A 280 -9.28 -1.45 2.70
N GLY A 281 -9.93 -0.48 2.03
CA GLY A 281 -9.50 0.04 0.73
C GLY A 281 -10.20 -0.56 -0.50
N TYR A 282 -11.19 -1.44 -0.32
CA TYR A 282 -11.90 -2.08 -1.42
C TYR A 282 -12.95 -1.14 -2.06
N ASP A 283 -13.07 -1.22 -3.38
CA ASP A 283 -14.12 -0.58 -4.19
C ASP A 283 -15.30 -1.53 -4.44
N ASN A 284 -16.29 -1.07 -5.22
CA ASN A 284 -17.51 -1.82 -5.48
C ASN A 284 -17.27 -3.09 -6.33
N GLU A 285 -16.13 -3.16 -7.02
CA GLU A 285 -15.68 -4.31 -7.79
C GLU A 285 -14.80 -5.27 -6.96
N LEU A 286 -14.74 -5.05 -5.64
CA LEU A 286 -13.90 -5.78 -4.70
C LEU A 286 -12.41 -5.75 -5.07
N GLN A 287 -11.99 -4.70 -5.79
CA GLN A 287 -10.61 -4.40 -6.07
C GLN A 287 -10.10 -3.36 -5.07
N MET A 288 -8.80 -3.38 -4.82
CA MET A 288 -8.19 -2.39 -3.95
C MET A 288 -8.06 -1.06 -4.70
N SER A 289 -8.66 -0.01 -4.16
CA SER A 289 -8.67 1.30 -4.79
C SER A 289 -7.26 1.86 -4.97
N LYS A 290 -7.01 2.46 -6.14
CA LYS A 290 -5.70 3.05 -6.48
C LYS A 290 -5.30 4.17 -5.50
N GLU A 291 -6.27 4.90 -4.98
CA GLU A 291 -6.03 5.95 -3.98
C GLU A 291 -5.58 5.38 -2.64
N TYR A 292 -6.14 4.23 -2.25
CA TYR A 292 -5.73 3.53 -1.04
C TYR A 292 -4.34 2.90 -1.19
N ILE A 293 -4.00 2.31 -2.34
CA ILE A 293 -2.68 1.68 -2.55
C ILE A 293 -1.58 2.71 -2.85
N TYR A 294 -1.87 3.71 -3.68
CA TYR A 294 -0.92 4.71 -4.18
C TYR A 294 -1.31 6.13 -3.73
N PRO A 295 -1.23 6.44 -2.43
CA PRO A 295 -1.48 7.78 -1.95
C PRO A 295 -0.42 8.74 -2.52
N LEU A 296 -0.82 9.99 -2.72
CA LEU A 296 0.05 11.00 -3.30
C LEU A 296 1.18 11.37 -2.33
N LEU A 297 2.40 10.92 -2.64
CA LEU A 297 3.63 11.33 -1.97
C LEU A 297 4.53 12.08 -2.95
N LYS A 298 4.74 13.38 -2.72
CA LYS A 298 5.64 14.20 -3.54
C LYS A 298 7.07 14.07 -3.03
N VAL A 299 7.97 13.54 -3.85
CA VAL A 299 9.42 13.46 -3.57
C VAL A 299 10.13 14.50 -4.45
N PRO A 300 10.66 15.59 -3.88
CA PRO A 300 11.40 16.59 -4.64
C PRO A 300 12.69 16.05 -5.25
N VAL A 301 13.17 16.69 -6.32
CA VAL A 301 14.41 16.30 -6.98
C VAL A 301 15.60 16.50 -6.03
N GLY A 302 16.41 15.46 -5.84
CA GLY A 302 17.59 15.50 -4.95
C GLY A 302 17.30 15.11 -3.50
N CYS A 303 16.04 14.80 -3.16
CA CYS A 303 15.64 14.12 -1.93
C CYS A 303 15.68 12.60 -2.11
N THR A 304 15.71 11.88 -0.99
CA THR A 304 15.55 10.42 -0.94
C THR A 304 14.41 10.04 -0.02
N THR A 305 13.99 8.78 -0.07
CA THR A 305 12.94 8.23 0.78
C THR A 305 13.53 7.19 1.72
N GLU A 306 13.17 7.27 3.00
CA GLU A 306 13.58 6.34 4.05
C GLU A 306 12.34 5.90 4.83
N LEU A 307 12.44 4.79 5.58
CA LEU A 307 11.38 4.42 6.52
C LEU A 307 11.38 5.38 7.71
N SER A 308 10.21 5.89 8.08
CA SER A 308 10.02 6.64 9.32
C SER A 308 10.11 5.72 10.54
N HIS A 309 10.23 6.29 11.74
CA HIS A 309 10.21 5.50 12.98
C HIS A 309 8.93 4.66 13.09
N LYS A 310 7.77 5.24 12.77
CA LYS A 310 6.48 4.52 12.78
C LYS A 310 6.45 3.38 11.77
N GLY A 311 7.04 3.58 10.58
CA GLY A 311 7.16 2.53 9.57
C GLY A 311 8.06 1.39 10.04
N GLN A 312 9.17 1.71 10.69
CA GLN A 312 10.11 0.71 11.22
C GLN A 312 9.50 -0.09 12.37
N GLU A 313 8.78 0.57 13.27
CA GLU A 313 8.08 -0.06 14.39
C GLU A 313 7.02 -1.05 13.91
N PHE A 314 6.17 -0.63 12.97
CA PHE A 314 5.17 -1.49 12.35
C PHE A 314 5.77 -2.75 11.71
N LEU A 315 6.82 -2.59 10.90
CA LEU A 315 7.49 -3.71 10.24
C LEU A 315 8.19 -4.64 11.24
N THR A 316 8.75 -4.08 12.31
CA THR A 316 9.37 -4.87 13.39
C THR A 316 8.34 -5.72 14.11
N LEU A 317 7.20 -5.13 14.48
CA LEU A 317 6.11 -5.87 15.11
C LEU A 317 5.58 -6.98 14.20
N LEU A 318 5.41 -6.67 12.91
CA LEU A 318 4.98 -7.67 11.93
C LEU A 318 5.98 -8.82 11.80
N PHE A 319 7.28 -8.54 11.79
CA PHE A 319 8.31 -9.59 11.81
C PHE A 319 8.15 -10.48 13.05
N LEU A 320 8.05 -9.89 14.24
CA LEU A 320 7.98 -10.63 15.51
C LEU A 320 6.68 -11.44 15.65
N GLN A 321 5.58 -10.99 15.06
CA GLN A 321 4.30 -11.73 15.01
C GLN A 321 4.38 -13.00 14.15
N HIS A 322 5.27 -13.03 13.14
CA HIS A 322 5.40 -14.15 12.23
C HIS A 322 6.62 -15.04 12.51
N ASP A 323 7.58 -14.59 13.32
CA ASP A 323 8.69 -15.38 13.88
C ASP A 323 8.17 -16.29 15.02
N ARG A 324 7.58 -17.43 14.64
CA ARG A 324 6.87 -18.34 15.55
C ARG A 324 7.83 -19.15 16.40
N ASP A 325 8.96 -19.56 15.83
CA ASP A 325 9.99 -20.30 16.53
C ASP A 325 10.96 -19.41 17.32
N ARG A 326 10.83 -18.08 17.17
CA ARG A 326 11.61 -17.04 17.88
C ARG A 326 13.11 -17.21 17.64
N ASP A 327 13.49 -17.67 16.46
CA ASP A 327 14.88 -17.84 16.07
C ASP A 327 15.51 -16.54 15.54
N GLY A 328 14.73 -15.46 15.45
CA GLY A 328 15.17 -14.14 14.97
C GLY A 328 15.31 -14.08 13.45
N ALA A 329 14.79 -15.08 12.73
CA ALA A 329 14.71 -15.16 11.29
C ALA A 329 13.30 -15.61 10.84
N LEU A 330 12.98 -15.38 9.57
CA LEU A 330 11.75 -15.89 8.97
C LEU A 330 12.07 -17.05 8.04
N SER A 331 11.60 -18.24 8.41
CA SER A 331 11.57 -19.41 7.54
C SER A 331 10.68 -19.18 6.30
N PRO A 332 10.82 -19.98 5.23
CA PRO A 332 9.97 -19.84 4.04
C PRO A 332 8.47 -19.90 4.34
N SER A 333 8.07 -20.76 5.28
CA SER A 333 6.66 -20.88 5.74
C SER A 333 6.18 -19.65 6.50
N GLU A 334 7.02 -19.04 7.32
CA GLU A 334 6.66 -17.82 8.06
C GLU A 334 6.62 -16.60 7.13
N MET A 335 7.51 -16.57 6.15
CA MET A 335 7.49 -15.56 5.09
C MET A 335 6.22 -15.64 4.24
N GLU A 336 5.81 -16.86 3.85
CA GLU A 336 4.56 -17.09 3.15
C GLU A 336 3.35 -16.68 4.00
N SER A 337 3.38 -17.00 5.31
CA SER A 337 2.36 -16.56 6.26
C SER A 337 2.25 -15.02 6.34
N LEU A 338 3.38 -14.32 6.47
CA LEU A 338 3.46 -12.85 6.55
C LEU A 338 2.89 -12.19 5.29
N PHE A 339 3.27 -12.69 4.11
CA PHE A 339 2.82 -12.15 2.84
C PHE A 339 1.54 -12.78 2.30
N SER A 340 0.89 -13.67 3.07
CA SER A 340 -0.40 -14.26 2.69
C SER A 340 -1.56 -13.25 2.65
N ARG A 341 -1.33 -12.02 3.13
CA ARG A 341 -2.21 -10.86 3.01
C ARG A 341 -1.99 -10.06 1.71
N CYS A 342 -0.95 -10.37 0.95
CA CYS A 342 -0.56 -9.71 -0.28
C CYS A 342 -0.91 -10.59 -1.49
N LEU A 343 -1.07 -9.98 -2.68
CA LEU A 343 -1.27 -10.71 -3.93
C LEU A 343 -0.04 -11.55 -4.31
N MET A 344 1.16 -11.02 -4.03
CA MET A 344 2.44 -11.69 -4.23
C MET A 344 3.49 -11.10 -3.27
N PRO A 345 4.51 -11.86 -2.86
CA PRO A 345 5.62 -11.33 -2.05
C PRO A 345 6.36 -10.17 -2.74
N PRO A 346 6.86 -9.16 -2.00
CA PRO A 346 7.58 -8.01 -2.56
C PRO A 346 8.93 -8.36 -3.19
N TRP A 347 9.50 -9.49 -2.80
CA TRP A 347 10.77 -10.03 -3.28
C TRP A 347 10.70 -11.55 -3.31
N GLY A 348 11.41 -12.16 -4.27
CA GLY A 348 11.62 -13.61 -4.32
C GLY A 348 12.89 -14.02 -3.57
N ASP A 349 13.31 -15.27 -3.77
CA ASP A 349 14.47 -15.90 -3.10
C ASP A 349 15.83 -15.18 -3.29
N GLU A 350 15.90 -14.19 -4.18
CA GLU A 350 17.07 -13.35 -4.43
C GLU A 350 17.52 -12.56 -3.18
N TYR A 351 16.64 -12.40 -2.17
CA TYR A 351 17.01 -11.73 -0.91
C TYR A 351 18.20 -12.41 -0.22
N LYS A 352 18.39 -13.73 -0.40
CA LYS A 352 19.49 -14.52 0.17
C LYS A 352 20.87 -14.01 -0.24
N TYR A 353 20.95 -13.34 -1.39
CA TYR A 353 22.18 -12.73 -1.89
C TYR A 353 22.26 -11.22 -1.65
N THR A 354 21.19 -10.61 -1.12
CA THR A 354 21.02 -9.15 -1.02
C THR A 354 21.10 -8.65 0.41
N VAL A 355 20.72 -9.45 1.42
CA VAL A 355 20.65 -9.03 2.83
C VAL A 355 21.10 -10.11 3.81
N PRO A 356 21.41 -9.76 5.08
CA PRO A 356 21.80 -10.71 6.12
C PRO A 356 20.78 -11.83 6.36
N THR A 357 21.26 -13.06 6.22
CA THR A 357 20.52 -14.29 6.55
C THR A 357 21.19 -15.04 7.70
N ASN A 358 20.43 -15.91 8.36
CA ASN A 358 20.97 -16.84 9.35
C ASN A 358 21.73 -18.00 8.64
N GLU A 359 22.22 -18.97 9.42
CA GLU A 359 22.98 -20.11 8.93
C GLU A 359 22.19 -21.03 7.98
N LYS A 360 20.85 -21.00 8.05
CA LYS A 360 19.94 -21.74 7.18
C LYS A 360 19.56 -20.98 5.90
N GLY A 361 20.06 -19.75 5.73
CA GLY A 361 19.69 -18.87 4.61
C GLY A 361 18.33 -18.19 4.78
N TRP A 362 17.77 -18.16 6.00
CA TRP A 362 16.52 -17.48 6.32
C TRP A 362 16.78 -16.01 6.66
N ILE A 363 15.87 -15.12 6.30
CA ILE A 363 16.10 -13.68 6.46
C ILE A 363 16.01 -13.30 7.94
N THR A 364 17.03 -12.64 8.46
CA THR A 364 17.03 -12.15 9.85
C THR A 364 16.20 -10.87 9.99
N LEU A 365 15.84 -10.45 11.20
CA LEU A 365 15.19 -9.13 11.42
C LEU A 365 15.99 -7.98 10.79
N GLN A 366 17.32 -8.00 10.95
CA GLN A 366 18.21 -7.02 10.32
C GLN A 366 18.12 -7.06 8.79
N GLY A 367 18.13 -8.28 8.22
CA GLY A 367 17.99 -8.46 6.77
C GLY A 367 16.63 -8.01 6.25
N TYR A 368 15.56 -8.28 7.00
CA TYR A 368 14.19 -7.87 6.69
C TYR A 368 14.07 -6.34 6.65
N MET A 369 14.62 -5.66 7.66
CA MET A 369 14.68 -4.19 7.68
C MET A 369 15.54 -3.62 6.55
N CYS A 370 16.63 -4.30 6.18
CA CYS A 370 17.47 -3.91 5.04
C CYS A 370 16.72 -4.03 3.70
N GLN A 371 15.91 -5.07 3.51
CA GLN A 371 15.07 -5.22 2.31
C GLN A 371 14.05 -4.10 2.19
N TRP A 372 13.36 -3.77 3.28
CA TRP A 372 12.43 -2.66 3.28
C TRP A 372 13.09 -1.30 3.07
N ALA A 373 14.29 -1.08 3.62
CA ALA A 373 15.07 0.12 3.36
C ALA A 373 15.47 0.23 1.88
N LEU A 374 15.87 -0.89 1.26
CA LEU A 374 16.18 -0.95 -0.17
C LEU A 374 14.96 -0.65 -1.04
N LEU A 375 13.82 -1.29 -0.75
CA LEU A 375 12.57 -1.10 -1.47
C LEU A 375 12.10 0.36 -1.35
N THR A 376 12.16 0.93 -0.14
CA THR A 376 11.75 2.31 0.12
C THR A 376 12.61 3.32 -0.63
N LEU A 377 13.92 3.08 -0.74
CA LEU A 377 14.82 3.98 -1.47
C LEU A 377 14.68 3.86 -2.99
N THR A 378 14.48 2.65 -3.50
CA THR A 378 14.47 2.37 -4.96
C THR A 378 13.09 2.52 -5.59
N ASN A 379 12.03 2.12 -4.89
CA ASN A 379 10.66 2.17 -5.37
C ASN A 379 9.67 2.43 -4.23
N VAL A 380 9.57 3.69 -3.82
CA VAL A 380 8.63 4.14 -2.78
C VAL A 380 7.18 3.80 -3.07
N ARG A 381 6.77 3.75 -4.36
CA ARG A 381 5.39 3.40 -4.74
C ARG A 381 5.07 1.95 -4.36
N LYS A 382 5.96 1.01 -4.66
CA LYS A 382 5.83 -0.38 -4.21
C LYS A 382 5.88 -0.48 -2.69
N ALA A 383 6.75 0.28 -2.02
CA ALA A 383 6.79 0.27 -0.55
C ALA A 383 5.43 0.68 0.06
N LEU A 384 4.82 1.77 -0.43
CA LEU A 384 3.49 2.23 0.01
C LEU A 384 2.38 1.21 -0.28
N GLU A 385 2.44 0.57 -1.45
CA GLU A 385 1.53 -0.50 -1.85
C GLU A 385 1.56 -1.68 -0.87
N TYR A 386 2.76 -2.18 -0.55
CA TYR A 386 2.89 -3.28 0.41
C TYR A 386 2.53 -2.87 1.84
N MET A 387 2.82 -1.64 2.26
CA MET A 387 2.37 -1.12 3.57
C MET A 387 0.83 -1.13 3.66
N ALA A 388 0.14 -0.78 2.57
CA ALA A 388 -1.31 -0.83 2.48
C ALA A 388 -1.82 -2.28 2.54
N TYR A 389 -1.19 -3.21 1.80
CA TYR A 389 -1.55 -4.63 1.84
C TYR A 389 -1.39 -5.26 3.21
N LEU A 390 -0.31 -4.92 3.92
CA LEU A 390 -0.01 -5.42 5.25
C LEU A 390 -0.87 -4.80 6.36
N GLY A 391 -1.63 -3.75 6.05
CA GLY A 391 -2.59 -3.16 7.00
C GLY A 391 -2.06 -2.01 7.84
N TYR A 392 -1.00 -1.31 7.41
CA TYR A 392 -0.44 -0.16 8.15
C TYR A 392 -1.49 0.88 8.55
N ASN A 393 -2.48 1.11 7.69
CA ASN A 393 -3.53 2.11 7.90
C ASN A 393 -4.36 1.85 9.16
N MET A 394 -4.59 0.58 9.51
CA MET A 394 -5.32 0.19 10.73
C MET A 394 -4.47 0.37 11.99
N TYR A 395 -3.16 0.07 11.90
CA TYR A 395 -2.25 0.06 13.06
C TYR A 395 -2.19 1.42 13.80
N ASN A 396 -2.16 2.53 13.06
CA ASN A 396 -2.04 3.88 13.64
C ASN A 396 -3.14 4.86 13.24
N ASN A 397 -4.19 4.41 12.53
CA ASN A 397 -5.22 5.28 11.96
C ASN A 397 -4.65 6.44 11.12
N GLU A 398 -3.60 6.13 10.37
CA GLU A 398 -2.85 7.10 9.58
C GLU A 398 -2.61 6.54 8.17
N CYS A 399 -2.49 7.43 7.20
CA CYS A 399 -2.09 7.02 5.85
C CYS A 399 -0.67 6.46 5.86
N GLN A 400 -0.41 5.43 5.06
CA GLN A 400 0.91 4.82 4.91
C GLN A 400 2.00 5.77 4.41
N THR A 401 1.64 6.97 3.93
CA THR A 401 2.63 8.05 3.69
C THR A 401 3.41 8.41 4.95
N ASN A 402 2.82 8.29 6.14
CA ASN A 402 3.51 8.53 7.41
C ASN A 402 4.54 7.43 7.76
N ALA A 403 4.48 6.27 7.10
CA ALA A 403 5.52 5.24 7.19
C ALA A 403 6.82 5.65 6.47
N ILE A 404 6.76 6.69 5.62
CA ILE A 404 7.86 7.12 4.77
C ILE A 404 8.33 8.52 5.16
N LEU A 405 9.64 8.66 5.39
CA LEU A 405 10.31 9.93 5.60
C LEU A 405 10.94 10.38 4.28
N VAL A 406 10.53 11.55 3.77
CA VAL A 406 11.22 12.22 2.68
C VAL A 406 12.38 13.03 3.26
N THR A 407 13.60 12.67 2.89
CA THR A 407 14.81 13.35 3.37
C THR A 407 14.94 14.72 2.71
N ARG A 408 15.75 15.60 3.30
CA ARG A 408 16.07 16.90 2.70
C ARG A 408 16.99 16.74 1.49
N GLU A 409 17.06 17.77 0.65
CA GLU A 409 17.90 17.74 -0.54
C GLU A 409 19.39 17.56 -0.22
N LYS A 410 20.05 16.68 -0.98
CA LYS A 410 21.49 16.40 -0.84
C LYS A 410 22.37 17.64 -0.97
N LYS A 411 21.97 18.64 -1.78
CA LYS A 411 22.72 19.91 -1.91
C LYS A 411 22.76 20.69 -0.60
N LEU A 412 21.66 20.67 0.16
CA LEU A 412 21.57 21.32 1.47
C LEU A 412 22.39 20.57 2.52
N ASP A 413 22.41 19.23 2.48
CA ASP A 413 23.30 18.41 3.31
C ASP A 413 24.77 18.78 3.08
N LEU A 414 25.17 18.89 1.80
CA LEU A 414 26.51 19.28 1.42
C LEU A 414 26.82 20.71 1.86
N ALA A 415 25.90 21.65 1.74
CA ALA A 415 26.10 23.03 2.19
C ALA A 415 26.26 23.11 3.72
N LYS A 416 25.46 22.34 4.48
CA LYS A 416 25.50 22.29 5.95
C LYS A 416 26.59 21.40 6.52
N LYS A 417 27.31 20.66 5.67
CA LYS A 417 28.36 19.68 6.04
C LYS A 417 27.91 18.61 7.05
N GLN A 418 26.62 18.32 7.09
CA GLN A 418 26.01 17.34 7.97
C GLN A 418 24.89 16.66 7.20
N SER A 419 24.78 15.34 7.30
CA SER A 419 23.65 14.56 6.77
C SER A 419 22.80 14.05 7.92
N SER A 420 21.47 14.19 7.82
CA SER A 420 20.52 13.54 8.74
C SER A 420 20.01 12.20 8.20
N ARG A 421 20.53 11.74 7.05
CA ARG A 421 20.12 10.50 6.39
C ARG A 421 20.62 9.28 7.16
N ASN A 422 19.86 8.20 7.05
CA ASN A 422 20.21 6.90 7.62
C ASN A 422 20.55 5.87 6.55
N VAL A 423 20.15 6.09 5.30
CA VAL A 423 20.39 5.15 4.20
C VAL A 423 21.34 5.77 3.17
N TYR A 424 22.48 5.13 2.93
CA TYR A 424 23.51 5.58 1.98
C TYR A 424 23.76 4.57 0.86
N SER A 425 23.89 5.07 -0.36
CA SER A 425 24.24 4.23 -1.52
C SER A 425 25.73 4.35 -1.86
N CYS A 426 26.40 3.19 -1.96
CA CYS A 426 27.80 3.06 -2.34
C CYS A 426 27.93 2.31 -3.66
N HIS A 427 28.62 2.89 -4.64
CA HIS A 427 28.93 2.19 -5.89
C HIS A 427 30.30 1.54 -5.80
N VAL A 428 30.35 0.23 -6.02
CA VAL A 428 31.56 -0.59 -6.04
C VAL A 428 31.94 -0.81 -7.50
N ILE A 429 33.06 -0.24 -7.93
CA ILE A 429 33.48 -0.18 -9.33
C ILE A 429 34.90 -0.74 -9.48
N GLY A 430 35.15 -1.51 -10.54
CA GLY A 430 36.46 -2.11 -10.80
C GLY A 430 36.41 -3.16 -11.91
N PRO A 431 37.58 -3.61 -12.40
CA PRO A 431 37.63 -4.51 -13.55
C PRO A 431 37.06 -5.90 -13.23
N LYS A 432 36.80 -6.70 -14.28
CA LYS A 432 36.42 -8.11 -14.09
C LYS A 432 37.51 -8.83 -13.28
N SER A 433 37.10 -9.73 -12.40
CA SER A 433 37.98 -10.51 -11.51
C SER A 433 38.73 -9.73 -10.42
N SER A 434 38.44 -8.43 -10.21
CA SER A 434 38.99 -7.68 -9.07
C SER A 434 38.40 -8.02 -7.70
N GLY A 435 37.41 -8.92 -7.65
CA GLY A 435 36.79 -9.40 -6.41
C GLY A 435 35.73 -8.46 -5.81
N LYS A 436 35.13 -7.58 -6.62
CA LYS A 436 34.03 -6.67 -6.21
C LYS A 436 32.82 -7.39 -5.64
N THR A 437 32.37 -8.42 -6.35
CA THR A 437 31.21 -9.23 -5.96
C THR A 437 31.47 -9.91 -4.62
N THR A 438 32.70 -10.40 -4.41
CA THR A 438 33.09 -10.99 -3.14
C THR A 438 33.12 -9.96 -2.02
N LEU A 439 33.66 -8.75 -2.26
CA LEU A 439 33.62 -7.64 -1.30
C LEU A 439 32.18 -7.25 -0.92
N CYS A 440 31.26 -7.24 -1.87
CA CYS A 440 29.84 -6.95 -1.60
C CYS A 440 29.19 -8.08 -0.78
N ARG A 441 29.50 -9.34 -1.10
CA ARG A 441 28.92 -10.49 -0.38
C ARG A 441 29.45 -10.66 1.03
N THR A 442 30.74 -10.41 1.26
CA THR A 442 31.33 -10.45 2.60
C THR A 442 30.79 -9.36 3.52
N PHE A 443 30.14 -8.32 2.98
CA PHE A 443 29.41 -7.34 3.75
C PHE A 443 28.18 -7.93 4.43
N ILE A 444 27.54 -8.91 3.78
CA ILE A 444 26.34 -9.59 4.27
C ILE A 444 26.72 -10.83 5.09
N ASP A 445 27.60 -11.67 4.55
CA ASP A 445 28.04 -12.92 5.18
C ASP A 445 29.56 -12.90 5.42
N PRO A 446 30.00 -12.64 6.67
CA PRO A 446 31.41 -12.63 7.02
C PRO A 446 32.08 -14.01 7.02
N LYS A 447 31.31 -15.11 7.00
CA LYS A 447 31.81 -16.50 7.03
C LYS A 447 32.15 -17.03 5.65
N LEU A 448 31.90 -16.25 4.60
CA LEU A 448 32.14 -16.63 3.21
C LEU A 448 33.64 -16.68 2.88
N GLU A 449 34.31 -17.80 3.18
CA GLU A 449 35.76 -17.96 2.98
C GLU A 449 36.15 -18.26 1.51
N LYS A 450 35.26 -18.89 0.73
CA LYS A 450 35.39 -19.07 -0.72
C LYS A 450 34.00 -19.11 -1.38
N LEU A 451 33.79 -18.31 -2.41
CA LEU A 451 32.68 -18.53 -3.35
C LEU A 451 32.99 -19.79 -4.16
N THR A 452 32.53 -20.95 -3.71
CA THR A 452 32.55 -22.17 -4.51
C THR A 452 31.53 -22.02 -5.63
N ASN A 453 31.96 -21.67 -6.84
CA ASN A 453 31.35 -21.92 -8.17
C ASN A 453 29.81 -21.91 -8.35
N GLU A 454 29.02 -21.42 -7.40
CA GLU A 454 27.60 -21.19 -7.58
C GLU A 454 27.48 -19.92 -8.40
N MET A 455 26.94 -20.06 -9.60
CA MET A 455 26.62 -18.94 -10.48
C MET A 455 25.77 -17.94 -9.70
N VAL A 456 26.43 -16.86 -9.27
CA VAL A 456 25.80 -15.64 -8.79
C VAL A 456 24.75 -15.24 -9.82
N PRO A 457 23.45 -15.20 -9.46
CA PRO A 457 22.45 -14.73 -10.40
C PRO A 457 22.84 -13.34 -10.88
N PRO A 458 22.77 -13.04 -12.18
CA PRO A 458 23.09 -11.71 -12.72
C PRO A 458 22.19 -10.59 -12.16
N SER A 459 21.12 -10.92 -11.42
CA SER A 459 20.29 -9.97 -10.67
C SER A 459 20.89 -9.51 -9.33
N SER A 460 21.85 -10.23 -8.75
CA SER A 460 22.38 -9.97 -7.39
C SER A 460 23.55 -8.98 -7.34
N HIS A 461 23.38 -7.83 -8.00
CA HIS A 461 24.37 -6.74 -7.99
C HIS A 461 24.22 -5.78 -6.80
N VAL A 462 23.28 -6.02 -5.89
CA VAL A 462 23.00 -5.14 -4.76
C VAL A 462 23.12 -5.93 -3.46
N THR A 463 23.81 -5.35 -2.48
CA THR A 463 23.95 -5.91 -1.14
C THR A 463 23.70 -4.82 -0.11
N VAL A 464 22.95 -5.14 0.94
CA VAL A 464 22.48 -4.18 1.93
C VAL A 464 22.70 -4.71 3.32
N ASN A 465 23.34 -3.91 4.18
CA ASN A 465 23.54 -4.25 5.58
C ASN A 465 23.69 -2.95 6.41
N THR A 466 23.62 -3.06 7.73
CA THR A 466 23.78 -1.93 8.64
C THR A 466 25.19 -1.84 9.22
N VAL A 467 25.62 -0.62 9.48
CA VAL A 467 26.95 -0.28 10.00
C VAL A 467 26.80 0.79 11.07
N HIS A 468 27.57 0.67 12.15
CA HIS A 468 27.57 1.66 13.22
C HIS A 468 28.60 2.75 12.94
N VAL A 469 28.13 4.00 12.87
CA VAL A 469 28.95 5.20 12.67
C VAL A 469 28.72 6.13 13.87
N TYR A 470 29.77 6.32 14.69
CA TYR A 470 29.70 7.15 15.91
C TYR A 470 28.51 6.82 16.84
N GLY A 471 28.21 5.54 17.01
CA GLY A 471 27.10 5.07 17.85
C GLY A 471 25.71 5.15 17.20
N GLN A 472 25.60 5.61 15.95
CA GLN A 472 24.37 5.57 15.18
C GLN A 472 24.40 4.42 14.16
N GLU A 473 23.31 3.67 14.08
CA GLU A 473 23.14 2.66 13.03
C GLU A 473 22.77 3.32 11.70
N LYS A 474 23.47 2.96 10.64
CA LYS A 474 23.27 3.46 9.27
C LYS A 474 23.18 2.28 8.31
N THR A 475 22.25 2.32 7.37
CA THR A 475 22.11 1.31 6.32
C THR A 475 22.96 1.69 5.12
N ILE A 476 23.78 0.76 4.65
CA ILE A 476 24.53 0.91 3.41
C ILE A 476 24.01 -0.04 2.35
N ILE A 477 23.80 0.50 1.16
CA ILE A 477 23.47 -0.24 -0.04
C ILE A 477 24.70 -0.22 -0.96
N LEU A 478 25.43 -1.33 -1.01
CA LEU A 478 26.53 -1.52 -1.96
C LEU A 478 25.97 -2.02 -3.29
N ARG A 479 26.37 -1.39 -4.39
CA ARG A 479 26.01 -1.78 -5.75
C ARG A 479 27.27 -2.18 -6.52
N ASP A 480 27.35 -3.43 -6.96
CA ASP A 480 28.41 -3.95 -7.82
C ASP A 480 28.15 -3.48 -9.26
N ILE A 481 28.86 -2.43 -9.67
CA ILE A 481 28.68 -1.82 -10.99
C ILE A 481 29.73 -2.39 -11.95
N ASN A 482 29.24 -3.11 -12.96
CA ASN A 482 30.08 -3.61 -14.06
C ASN A 482 30.07 -2.61 -15.22
N ILE A 483 31.17 -1.88 -15.40
CA ILE A 483 31.36 -0.98 -16.54
C ILE A 483 32.09 -1.75 -17.64
N LEU A 484 31.39 -2.06 -18.74
CA LEU A 484 31.95 -2.89 -19.82
C LEU A 484 33.02 -2.13 -20.60
N ASN A 485 32.74 -0.89 -21.04
CA ASN A 485 33.75 -0.01 -21.62
C ASN A 485 33.85 1.32 -20.86
N VAL A 486 35.08 1.76 -20.60
CA VAL A 486 35.39 3.02 -19.92
C VAL A 486 35.01 4.25 -20.78
N GLN A 487 34.75 4.06 -22.07
CA GLN A 487 34.34 5.09 -23.02
C GLN A 487 32.82 5.23 -23.16
N ASP A 488 32.04 4.28 -22.64
CA ASP A 488 30.59 4.31 -22.76
C ASP A 488 30.00 5.42 -21.88
N ALA A 489 28.94 6.07 -22.37
CA ALA A 489 28.19 7.04 -21.57
C ALA A 489 27.53 6.32 -20.38
N LEU A 490 28.02 6.59 -19.17
CA LEU A 490 27.44 6.03 -17.95
C LEU A 490 26.06 6.63 -17.70
N THR A 491 25.11 5.77 -17.34
CA THR A 491 23.75 6.20 -16.99
C THR A 491 23.76 7.00 -15.68
N PRO A 492 22.81 7.92 -15.46
CA PRO A 492 22.69 8.64 -14.19
C PRO A 492 22.61 7.70 -12.97
N ALA A 493 21.97 6.54 -13.12
CA ALA A 493 21.87 5.51 -12.08
C ALA A 493 23.22 4.86 -11.71
N GLN A 494 24.20 4.86 -12.63
CA GLN A 494 25.57 4.38 -12.37
C GLN A 494 26.48 5.45 -11.76
N ILE A 495 26.08 6.73 -11.83
CA ILE A 495 26.88 7.87 -11.36
C ILE A 495 26.40 8.37 -9.99
N GLN A 496 25.07 8.41 -9.76
CA GLN A 496 24.48 9.02 -8.56
C GLN A 496 24.60 8.09 -7.35
N CYS A 497 25.65 8.28 -6.56
CA CYS A 497 25.88 7.61 -5.27
C CYS A 497 26.27 8.60 -4.17
N ASP A 498 26.28 8.13 -2.93
CA ASP A 498 26.74 8.90 -1.76
C ASP A 498 28.24 8.72 -1.52
N VAL A 499 28.81 7.57 -1.90
CA VAL A 499 30.25 7.27 -1.85
C VAL A 499 30.60 6.28 -2.97
N ALA A 500 31.81 6.37 -3.52
CA ALA A 500 32.31 5.43 -4.52
C ALA A 500 33.49 4.62 -3.96
N ALA A 501 33.45 3.31 -4.15
CA ALA A 501 34.52 2.38 -3.82
C ALA A 501 35.16 1.86 -5.11
N LEU A 502 36.41 2.26 -5.37
CA LEU A 502 37.18 1.82 -6.53
C LEU A 502 38.06 0.63 -6.14
N VAL A 503 37.77 -0.54 -6.68
CA VAL A 503 38.39 -1.81 -6.30
C VAL A 503 39.32 -2.31 -7.39
N TYR A 504 40.60 -2.45 -7.07
CA TYR A 504 41.58 -3.12 -7.92
C TYR A 504 42.14 -4.37 -7.23
N ASP A 505 42.79 -5.22 -8.02
CA ASP A 505 43.41 -6.45 -7.54
C ASP A 505 44.91 -6.21 -7.34
N ALA A 506 45.37 -6.23 -6.09
CA ALA A 506 46.76 -5.99 -5.74
C ALA A 506 47.73 -7.01 -6.36
N SER A 507 47.23 -8.18 -6.76
CA SER A 507 48.02 -9.24 -7.42
C SER A 507 48.03 -9.14 -8.96
N ASN A 508 47.16 -8.33 -9.56
CA ASN A 508 47.07 -8.18 -11.01
C ASN A 508 47.59 -6.81 -11.46
N PRO A 509 48.68 -6.75 -12.26
CA PRO A 509 49.36 -5.50 -12.60
C PRO A 509 48.52 -4.55 -13.46
N LYS A 510 47.55 -5.08 -14.23
CA LYS A 510 46.70 -4.27 -15.13
C LYS A 510 45.41 -3.77 -14.48
N SER A 511 45.11 -4.21 -13.26
CA SER A 511 43.82 -3.92 -12.63
C SER A 511 43.67 -2.45 -12.20
N PHE A 512 44.78 -1.81 -11.79
CA PHE A 512 44.75 -0.42 -11.34
C PHE A 512 44.50 0.59 -12.47
N GLU A 513 45.01 0.32 -13.68
CA GLU A 513 44.81 1.19 -14.85
C GLU A 513 43.32 1.46 -15.10
N TYR A 514 42.48 0.44 -14.95
CA TYR A 514 41.03 0.53 -15.14
C TYR A 514 40.38 1.52 -14.18
N ILE A 515 40.67 1.40 -12.88
CA ILE A 515 40.08 2.30 -11.88
C ILE A 515 40.64 3.71 -11.97
N ALA A 516 41.91 3.87 -12.37
CA ALA A 516 42.54 5.17 -12.58
C ALA A 516 41.88 5.92 -13.75
N ARG A 517 41.62 5.23 -14.87
CA ARG A 517 40.89 5.80 -16.02
C ARG A 517 39.46 6.17 -15.66
N ILE A 518 38.76 5.30 -14.96
CA ILE A 518 37.39 5.58 -14.49
C ILE A 518 37.37 6.78 -13.56
N TYR A 519 38.29 6.86 -12.59
CA TYR A 519 38.38 8.01 -11.71
C TYR A 519 38.58 9.29 -12.51
N ILE A 520 39.56 9.35 -13.42
CA ILE A 520 39.79 10.55 -14.22
C ILE A 520 38.56 10.91 -15.06
N HIS A 521 37.96 9.93 -15.74
CA HIS A 521 36.79 10.15 -16.60
C HIS A 521 35.55 10.61 -15.82
N LEU A 522 35.20 9.92 -14.73
CA LEU A 522 34.08 10.27 -13.86
C LEU A 522 34.33 11.59 -13.12
N PHE A 523 35.55 11.83 -12.67
CA PHE A 523 35.89 12.99 -11.85
C PHE A 523 36.00 14.26 -12.69
N GLN A 524 36.57 14.20 -13.89
CA GLN A 524 36.62 15.37 -14.79
C GLN A 524 35.24 15.78 -15.32
N LYS A 525 34.30 14.83 -15.47
CA LYS A 525 33.02 15.09 -16.13
C LYS A 525 31.83 15.23 -15.18
N TYR A 526 31.86 14.60 -13.99
CA TYR A 526 30.69 14.51 -13.11
C TYR A 526 31.00 14.73 -11.62
N PHE A 527 32.09 14.17 -11.07
CA PHE A 527 32.36 14.27 -9.62
C PHE A 527 33.01 15.56 -9.16
N ALA A 528 33.67 16.32 -10.05
CA ALA A 528 34.21 17.64 -9.73
C ALA A 528 33.12 18.59 -9.17
N ASP A 529 31.92 18.56 -9.73
CA ASP A 529 30.79 19.38 -9.29
C ASP A 529 29.98 18.74 -8.15
N SER A 530 29.94 17.41 -8.06
CA SER A 530 29.08 16.67 -7.12
C SER A 530 29.73 16.30 -5.78
N LYS A 531 31.05 16.51 -5.62
CA LYS A 531 31.83 16.25 -4.39
C LYS A 531 31.60 14.85 -3.79
N ILE A 532 31.51 13.82 -4.63
CA ILE A 532 31.35 12.44 -4.15
C ILE A 532 32.68 11.95 -3.58
N PRO A 533 32.71 11.47 -2.33
CA PRO A 533 33.92 10.91 -1.73
C PRO A 533 34.26 9.56 -2.37
N VAL A 534 35.56 9.34 -2.61
CA VAL A 534 36.07 8.13 -3.30
C VAL A 534 37.07 7.41 -2.42
N LEU A 535 36.87 6.09 -2.24
CA LEU A 535 37.78 5.20 -1.54
C LEU A 535 38.43 4.23 -2.53
N ILE A 536 39.76 4.15 -2.55
CA ILE A 536 40.48 3.13 -3.32
C ILE A 536 40.74 1.92 -2.42
N ILE A 537 40.35 0.73 -2.90
CA ILE A 537 40.48 -0.55 -2.20
C ILE A 537 41.44 -1.46 -2.98
N ALA A 538 42.52 -1.87 -2.33
CA ALA A 538 43.49 -2.84 -2.81
C ALA A 538 43.05 -4.24 -2.36
N ASN A 539 42.27 -4.93 -3.19
CA ASN A 539 41.72 -6.24 -2.87
C ASN A 539 42.76 -7.36 -3.08
N LYS A 540 42.51 -8.53 -2.48
CA LYS A 540 43.42 -9.69 -2.47
C LYS A 540 44.78 -9.36 -1.87
N SER A 541 44.80 -8.52 -0.83
CA SER A 541 46.03 -8.11 -0.13
C SER A 541 46.72 -9.24 0.65
N ASP A 542 46.14 -10.43 0.67
CA ASP A 542 46.74 -11.68 1.16
C ASP A 542 47.68 -12.32 0.13
N LEU A 543 47.53 -11.98 -1.15
CA LEU A 543 48.44 -12.37 -2.21
C LEU A 543 49.63 -11.41 -2.28
N SER A 544 50.71 -11.82 -2.95
CA SER A 544 51.88 -10.96 -3.16
C SER A 544 51.50 -9.74 -4.01
N GLU A 545 51.69 -8.55 -3.45
CA GLU A 545 51.45 -7.28 -4.15
C GLU A 545 52.41 -7.13 -5.33
N VAL A 546 51.86 -6.81 -6.51
CA VAL A 546 52.62 -6.59 -7.74
C VAL A 546 52.66 -5.11 -8.09
N LYS A 547 53.75 -4.70 -8.74
CA LYS A 547 53.86 -3.36 -9.32
C LYS A 547 52.76 -3.17 -10.38
N GLN A 548 52.05 -2.06 -10.32
CA GLN A 548 50.93 -1.79 -11.22
C GLN A 548 51.43 -1.18 -12.53
N ASP A 549 50.94 -1.70 -13.66
CA ASP A 549 51.24 -1.27 -15.04
C ASP A 549 50.48 0.02 -15.38
N TYR A 550 50.77 1.10 -14.64
CA TYR A 550 50.20 2.41 -14.87
C TYR A 550 51.23 3.51 -14.59
N LEU A 551 51.01 4.69 -15.17
CA LEU A 551 51.91 5.85 -15.08
C LEU A 551 52.25 6.25 -13.63
N LEU A 552 51.29 6.07 -12.71
CA LEU A 552 51.46 6.34 -11.28
C LEU A 552 51.14 5.08 -10.47
N GLN A 553 51.94 4.79 -9.46
CA GLN A 553 51.59 3.74 -8.50
C GLN A 553 50.40 4.19 -7.62
N PRO A 554 49.61 3.26 -7.05
CA PRO A 554 48.37 3.58 -6.34
C PRO A 554 48.48 4.66 -5.26
N ILE A 555 49.52 4.60 -4.42
CA ILE A 555 49.76 5.61 -3.37
C ILE A 555 50.06 6.98 -3.98
N SER A 556 50.93 7.05 -4.99
CA SER A 556 51.28 8.28 -5.69
C SER A 556 50.07 8.89 -6.42
N PHE A 557 49.19 8.05 -6.96
CA PHE A 557 47.94 8.46 -7.56
C PHE A 557 47.00 9.10 -6.51
N CYS A 558 46.81 8.45 -5.36
CA CYS A 558 46.00 9.02 -4.27
C CYS A 558 46.55 10.37 -3.80
N ASN A 559 47.86 10.49 -3.61
CA ASN A 559 48.50 11.74 -3.21
C ASN A 559 48.28 12.87 -4.24
N LYS A 560 48.42 12.55 -5.53
CA LYS A 560 48.19 13.51 -6.62
C LYS A 560 46.77 14.07 -6.61
N TYR A 561 45.77 13.23 -6.35
CA TYR A 561 44.36 13.60 -6.38
C TYR A 561 43.77 13.89 -4.99
N LYS A 562 44.60 14.01 -3.94
CA LYS A 562 44.19 14.25 -2.55
C LYS A 562 43.16 13.23 -2.04
N LEU A 563 43.29 11.98 -2.46
CA LEU A 563 42.50 10.85 -1.98
C LEU A 563 43.18 10.19 -0.78
N MET A 564 42.41 9.43 0.00
CA MET A 564 43.00 8.59 1.04
C MET A 564 43.90 7.51 0.42
N PRO A 565 44.95 7.06 1.14
CA PRO A 565 45.79 5.95 0.69
C PRO A 565 44.94 4.70 0.38
N PRO A 566 45.35 3.86 -0.60
CA PRO A 566 44.66 2.62 -0.91
C PRO A 566 44.49 1.76 0.34
N GLN A 567 43.25 1.33 0.60
CA GLN A 567 42.95 0.49 1.76
C GLN A 567 43.15 -0.98 1.40
N PRO A 568 44.03 -1.72 2.09
CA PRO A 568 44.18 -3.15 1.84
C PRO A 568 42.94 -3.91 2.30
N TYR A 569 42.48 -4.84 1.47
CA TYR A 569 41.36 -5.72 1.78
C TYR A 569 41.66 -7.17 1.37
N SER A 570 41.29 -8.10 2.24
CA SER A 570 41.35 -9.53 1.97
C SER A 570 40.28 -10.27 2.76
N ILE A 571 39.83 -11.40 2.22
CA ILE A 571 38.85 -12.31 2.81
C ILE A 571 39.47 -13.05 4.02
N SER A 572 40.76 -13.35 3.97
CA SER A 572 41.47 -14.21 4.94
C SER A 572 41.89 -13.50 6.24
N ARG A 573 41.69 -12.18 6.38
CA ARG A 573 42.16 -11.38 7.54
C ARG A 573 41.03 -10.76 8.36
N THR A 574 41.35 -10.36 9.59
CA THR A 574 40.52 -9.66 10.61
C THR A 574 40.05 -8.25 10.24
N VAL A 575 40.50 -7.68 9.11
CA VAL A 575 40.21 -6.28 8.65
C VAL A 575 38.82 -6.16 7.97
N ARG A 576 37.86 -7.04 8.32
CA ARG A 576 36.65 -7.25 7.51
C ARG A 576 35.66 -6.08 7.52
N ARG A 577 35.54 -5.34 8.62
CA ARG A 577 34.45 -4.35 8.82
C ARG A 577 34.88 -2.88 8.74
N GLU A 578 36.17 -2.58 8.89
CA GLU A 578 36.65 -1.19 8.92
C GLU A 578 36.40 -0.46 7.61
N ILE A 579 36.49 -1.14 6.47
CA ILE A 579 36.26 -0.53 5.15
C ILE A 579 34.80 -0.08 5.01
N PHE A 580 33.84 -0.90 5.45
CA PHE A 580 32.42 -0.54 5.40
C PHE A 580 32.10 0.61 6.35
N VAL A 581 32.71 0.66 7.54
CA VAL A 581 32.61 1.81 8.46
C VAL A 581 33.21 3.07 7.84
N LYS A 582 34.37 2.97 7.17
CA LYS A 582 34.99 4.09 6.44
C LYS A 582 34.08 4.59 5.33
N LEU A 583 33.51 3.70 4.51
CA LEU A 583 32.55 4.06 3.45
C LEU A 583 31.31 4.76 4.03
N ALA A 584 30.76 4.25 5.14
CA ALA A 584 29.64 4.85 5.85
C ALA A 584 29.96 6.26 6.35
N THR A 585 31.13 6.41 6.96
CA THR A 585 31.60 7.68 7.51
C THR A 585 31.82 8.69 6.39
N MET A 586 32.42 8.28 5.27
CA MET A 586 32.61 9.13 4.10
C MET A 586 31.29 9.58 3.49
N ALA A 587 30.30 8.68 3.40
CA ALA A 587 28.97 9.01 2.88
C ALA A 587 28.21 10.00 3.81
N ALA A 588 28.32 9.81 5.13
CA ALA A 588 27.70 10.69 6.12
C ALA A 588 28.40 12.06 6.23
N PHE A 589 29.72 12.09 6.05
CA PHE A 589 30.57 13.27 6.22
C PHE A 589 31.53 13.51 5.03
N PRO A 590 31.01 13.87 3.85
CA PRO A 590 31.80 13.97 2.61
C PRO A 590 32.86 15.09 2.59
N HIS A 591 32.83 16.01 3.55
CA HIS A 591 33.79 17.14 3.62
C HIS A 591 35.05 16.85 4.44
N ILE A 592 35.07 15.75 5.19
CA ILE A 592 36.22 15.40 6.01
C ILE A 592 37.23 14.66 5.11
N ASN A 593 37.94 15.42 4.26
CA ASN A 593 39.01 14.87 3.41
C ASN A 593 40.37 14.74 4.15
N GLN A 594 40.41 15.04 5.45
CA GLN A 594 41.63 15.06 6.28
C GLN A 594 41.86 13.76 7.09
N PHE A 595 41.29 12.63 6.69
CA PHE A 595 41.57 11.34 7.35
C PHE A 595 42.97 10.76 7.03
N GLY A 596 43.67 11.29 6.01
CA GLY A 596 44.96 10.77 5.54
C GLY A 596 46.20 11.14 6.38
N LEU A 597 46.07 11.96 7.42
CA LEU A 597 47.21 12.45 8.23
C LEU A 597 47.32 11.83 9.63
N LEU A 598 46.44 10.89 9.99
CA LEU A 598 46.38 10.32 11.34
C LEU A 598 46.49 8.79 11.27
N GLN A 599 47.68 8.31 10.90
CA GLN A 599 48.12 6.98 11.30
C GLN A 599 48.63 7.07 12.74
N GLY A 600 47.95 6.36 13.64
CA GLY A 600 48.33 6.23 15.05
C GLY A 600 47.20 6.62 15.99
N ASP A 601 46.79 5.69 16.84
CA ASP A 601 45.90 5.83 17.99
C ASP A 601 44.38 5.88 17.75
N SER A 602 43.76 4.72 18.03
CA SER A 602 42.34 4.52 18.34
C SER A 602 41.78 5.49 19.41
N MET A 603 42.65 6.12 20.21
CA MET A 603 42.30 7.08 21.27
C MET A 603 41.82 8.44 20.74
N VAL A 604 42.21 8.86 19.53
CA VAL A 604 41.86 10.20 19.00
C VAL A 604 40.47 10.21 18.33
N TRP A 605 39.99 9.05 17.86
CA TRP A 605 38.62 8.87 17.34
C TRP A 605 37.55 9.16 18.41
N TRP A 606 37.87 8.89 19.68
CA TRP A 606 37.05 9.27 20.83
C TRP A 606 37.03 10.79 21.09
N LYS A 607 38.15 11.48 20.90
CA LYS A 607 38.27 12.94 21.12
C LYS A 607 37.54 13.76 20.04
N ALA A 608 37.53 13.29 18.80
CA ALA A 608 36.72 13.90 17.73
C ALA A 608 35.20 13.73 17.98
N GLY A 609 34.79 12.57 18.52
CA GLY A 609 33.41 12.32 18.95
C GLY A 609 32.96 13.23 20.10
N LEU A 610 33.84 13.49 21.08
CA LEU A 610 33.58 14.44 22.19
C LEU A 610 33.39 15.88 21.70
N GLY A 611 34.21 16.35 20.75
CA GLY A 611 34.07 17.70 20.18
C GLY A 611 32.74 17.92 19.45
N ILE A 612 32.25 16.90 18.73
CA ILE A 612 30.98 16.94 18.01
C ILE A 612 29.79 16.80 18.98
N ALA A 613 29.88 15.92 19.99
CA ALA A 613 28.84 15.78 21.00
C ALA A 613 28.62 17.09 21.79
N VAL A 614 29.70 17.78 22.18
CA VAL A 614 29.62 19.07 22.88
C VAL A 614 29.02 20.16 21.98
N ALA A 615 29.34 20.18 20.68
CA ALA A 615 28.75 21.14 19.75
C ALA A 615 27.25 20.90 19.50
N THR A 616 26.82 19.63 19.44
CA THR A 616 25.39 19.28 19.28
C THR A 616 24.58 19.59 20.54
N VAL A 617 25.14 19.33 21.73
CA VAL A 617 24.50 19.65 23.01
C VAL A 617 24.43 21.16 23.21
N ALA A 618 25.51 21.91 22.91
CA ALA A 618 25.49 23.37 22.98
C ALA A 618 24.50 23.98 21.98
N GLY A 619 24.42 23.46 20.75
CA GLY A 619 23.44 23.90 19.76
C GLY A 619 22.00 23.62 20.16
N PHE A 620 21.73 22.48 20.80
CA PHE A 620 20.41 22.12 21.30
C PHE A 620 20.00 23.00 22.50
N VAL A 621 20.93 23.31 23.40
CA VAL A 621 20.69 24.22 24.54
C VAL A 621 20.45 25.66 24.05
N VAL A 622 21.24 26.16 23.09
CA VAL A 622 21.04 27.50 22.51
C VAL A 622 19.71 27.60 21.76
N MET A 623 19.31 26.58 21.01
CA MET A 623 17.97 26.51 20.39
C MET A 623 16.84 26.51 21.42
N ARG A 624 17.02 25.81 22.55
CA ARG A 624 16.00 25.75 23.61
C ARG A 624 15.87 27.08 24.34
N VAL A 625 16.99 27.77 24.59
CA VAL A 625 17.03 29.10 25.23
C VAL A 625 16.43 30.17 24.31
N LEU A 626 16.75 30.15 23.00
CA LEU A 626 16.18 31.09 22.03
C LEU A 626 14.69 30.86 21.76
N ASN A 627 14.18 29.64 21.94
CA ASN A 627 12.76 29.34 21.83
C ASN A 627 11.96 29.67 23.12
N THR A 628 12.61 29.80 24.27
CA THR A 628 11.96 30.25 25.51
C THR A 628 11.82 31.77 25.62
N GLU A 629 12.60 32.56 24.89
CA GLU A 629 12.46 34.03 24.84
C GLU A 629 11.35 34.53 23.89
N LYS A 630 10.67 33.63 23.18
CA LYS A 630 9.56 33.95 22.25
C LYS A 630 8.18 33.46 22.72
N ARG A 631 7.98 33.27 24.03
CA ARG A 631 6.66 33.04 24.62
C ARG A 631 6.30 34.12 25.61
#